data_AF-A0A9K3CS21-F1
#
_entry.id   AF-A0A9K3CS21-F1
#
_cell.length_a   1.000
_cell.length_b   1.000
_cell.length_c   1.000
_cell.angle_alpha   90.00
_cell.angle_beta   90.00
_cell.angle_gamma   90.00
#
_symmetry.space_group_name_H-M   'P 1'
#
loop_
_entity.id
_entity.type
_entity.pdbx_description
1 polymer ?
#
loop_
_entity_poly.entity_id
_entity_poly.type
_entity_poly.pdbx_seq_one_letter_code
_entity_poly.pdbx_strand_id
1 'polypeptide(L)'
;MSQDRETDASLLDHYVQQKSDPSFFRRLYDPVTGEVTELTNEEVNMIRRVERGHHAHDNDPWANYTAGLAKSKLADFQISDAPLMKAAYIPSRSEGRTVKRIAAAIRRGDLDPELDAKRKAALPGDKQLVPEQRYDVWMDRDILDVAQMKRSYLSAPGMRLPGHAESFNPPPEYIPTKKELAEWGEREEEDRPYDFTPTAFGKFRRIPAYKDFIMERFKRCLDLYLCPRIVRK
;
A
#
# COMPACT_ATOMS: atom_id res chain seq x y z
N MET A 1 68.66 -47.65 9.75
CA MET A 1 69.28 -47.82 11.07
C MET A 1 70.67 -47.20 11.02
N SER A 2 70.80 -45.93 11.43
CA SER A 2 72.05 -45.31 11.94
C SER A 2 71.96 -43.76 11.96
N GLN A 3 70.95 -43.14 12.58
CA GLN A 3 70.96 -41.68 12.88
C GLN A 3 70.27 -41.30 14.21
N ASP A 4 70.07 -42.24 15.14
CA ASP A 4 69.32 -41.96 16.39
C ASP A 4 70.24 -41.73 17.62
N ARG A 5 71.50 -41.29 17.43
CA ARG A 5 72.44 -41.04 18.54
C ARG A 5 73.08 -39.65 18.58
N GLU A 6 72.79 -38.77 17.63
CA GLU A 6 73.24 -37.36 17.65
C GLU A 6 72.15 -36.38 18.12
N THR A 7 70.95 -36.87 18.42
CA THR A 7 69.77 -36.03 18.68
C THR A 7 69.81 -35.30 20.02
N ASP A 8 70.33 -35.90 21.09
CA ASP A 8 70.23 -35.30 22.44
C ASP A 8 71.18 -34.11 22.64
N ALA A 9 72.39 -34.16 22.06
CA ALA A 9 73.34 -33.05 22.11
C ALA A 9 72.89 -31.86 21.24
N SER A 10 72.30 -32.15 20.08
CA SER A 10 71.77 -31.15 19.15
C SER A 10 70.47 -30.51 19.65
N LEU A 11 69.60 -31.27 20.36
CA LEU A 11 68.37 -30.73 20.95
C LEU A 11 68.66 -29.76 22.11
N LEU A 12 69.66 -30.08 22.94
CA LEU A 12 70.10 -29.20 24.02
C LEU A 12 70.74 -27.92 23.47
N ASP A 13 71.57 -28.02 22.43
CA ASP A 13 72.19 -26.85 21.79
C ASP A 13 71.13 -25.96 21.11
N HIS A 14 70.16 -26.56 20.40
CA HIS A 14 69.00 -25.83 19.86
C HIS A 14 68.19 -25.11 20.95
N TYR A 15 67.95 -25.77 22.09
CA TYR A 15 67.25 -25.16 23.22
C TYR A 15 68.05 -24.03 23.87
N VAL A 16 69.36 -24.17 23.98
CA VAL A 16 70.25 -23.10 24.49
C VAL A 16 70.24 -21.91 23.54
N GLN A 17 70.40 -22.14 22.23
CA GLN A 17 70.32 -21.10 21.19
C GLN A 17 68.96 -20.38 21.18
N GLN A 18 67.86 -21.11 21.42
CA GLN A 18 66.52 -20.53 21.53
C GLN A 18 66.40 -19.54 22.70
N LYS A 19 67.16 -19.76 23.79
CA LYS A 19 67.13 -18.88 24.97
C LYS A 19 68.18 -17.77 24.93
N SER A 20 69.32 -17.99 24.26
CA SER A 20 70.42 -17.04 24.20
C SER A 20 70.28 -15.99 23.09
N ASP A 21 69.75 -16.38 21.92
CA ASP A 21 69.81 -15.55 20.72
C ASP A 21 68.46 -14.83 20.48
N PRO A 22 68.41 -13.48 20.51
CA PRO A 22 67.17 -12.74 20.25
C PRO A 22 66.63 -12.91 18.82
N SER A 23 67.49 -13.30 17.88
CA SER A 23 67.16 -13.50 16.46
C SER A 23 66.77 -14.93 16.11
N PHE A 24 66.67 -15.83 17.10
CA PHE A 24 66.39 -17.24 16.87
C PHE A 24 65.09 -17.49 16.09
N PHE A 25 64.07 -16.65 16.30
CA PHE A 25 62.80 -16.73 15.58
C PHE A 25 62.91 -16.52 14.05
N ARG A 26 64.06 -16.05 13.54
CA ARG A 26 64.31 -15.84 12.11
C ARG A 26 64.93 -17.04 11.41
N ARG A 27 65.35 -18.07 12.16
CA ARG A 27 65.96 -19.28 11.60
C ARG A 27 64.88 -20.21 11.08
N LEU A 28 65.02 -20.64 9.83
CA LEU A 28 64.17 -21.62 9.18
C LEU A 28 65.00 -22.85 8.80
N TYR A 29 64.50 -24.04 9.15
CA TYR A 29 65.12 -25.30 8.77
C TYR A 29 64.54 -25.79 7.44
N ASP A 30 65.39 -26.01 6.45
CA ASP A 30 65.00 -26.62 5.18
C ASP A 30 65.20 -28.15 5.26
N PRO A 31 64.12 -28.97 5.19
CA PRO A 31 64.22 -30.41 5.34
C PRO A 31 64.91 -31.12 4.17
N VAL A 32 65.07 -30.45 3.02
CA VAL A 32 65.65 -31.05 1.81
C VAL A 32 67.17 -30.89 1.78
N THR A 33 67.65 -29.69 2.10
CA THR A 33 69.08 -29.37 2.15
C THR A 33 69.69 -29.68 3.51
N GLY A 34 68.87 -29.73 4.57
CA GLY A 34 69.32 -29.92 5.95
C GLY A 34 70.00 -28.68 6.54
N GLU A 35 69.97 -27.55 5.83
CA GLU A 35 70.59 -26.30 6.24
C GLU A 35 69.62 -25.42 7.04
N VAL A 36 70.17 -24.62 7.96
CA VAL A 36 69.41 -23.62 8.74
C VAL A 36 69.71 -22.23 8.17
N THR A 37 68.73 -21.65 7.47
CA THR A 37 68.86 -20.32 6.84
C THR A 37 68.22 -19.24 7.71
N GLU A 38 68.83 -18.05 7.81
CA GLU A 38 68.28 -16.90 8.52
C GLU A 38 67.52 -15.96 7.58
N LEU A 39 66.29 -15.59 7.95
CA LEU A 39 65.47 -14.65 7.17
C LEU A 39 66.06 -13.24 7.19
N THR A 40 66.13 -12.62 6.02
CA THR A 40 66.48 -11.21 5.85
C THR A 40 65.39 -10.29 6.37
N ASN A 41 65.75 -9.04 6.66
CA ASN A 41 64.77 -8.05 7.14
C ASN A 41 63.66 -7.77 6.11
N GLU A 42 63.95 -7.87 4.81
CA GLU A 42 62.97 -7.68 3.74
C GLU A 42 61.93 -8.81 3.72
N GLU A 43 62.37 -10.06 3.85
CA GLU A 43 61.51 -11.23 3.92
C GLU A 43 60.62 -11.20 5.16
N VAL A 44 61.17 -10.83 6.32
CA VAL A 44 60.38 -10.66 7.56
C VAL A 44 59.32 -9.56 7.39
N ASN A 45 59.65 -8.47 6.70
CA ASN A 45 58.69 -7.39 6.43
C ASN A 45 57.62 -7.81 5.42
N MET A 46 57.97 -8.60 4.40
CA MET A 46 57.03 -9.20 3.46
C MET A 46 56.04 -10.13 4.17
N ILE A 47 56.52 -11.01 5.04
CA ILE A 47 55.68 -11.91 5.85
C ILE A 47 54.70 -11.09 6.71
N ARG A 48 55.18 -10.06 7.42
CA ARG A 48 54.33 -9.17 8.23
C ARG A 48 53.29 -8.41 7.40
N ARG A 49 53.60 -8.04 6.15
CA ARG A 49 52.64 -7.39 5.23
C ARG A 49 51.55 -8.39 4.85
N VAL A 50 51.92 -9.62 4.49
CA VAL A 50 50.98 -10.68 4.11
C VAL A 50 50.09 -11.09 5.28
N GLU A 51 50.63 -11.24 6.50
CA GLU A 51 49.83 -11.53 7.71
C GLU A 51 48.75 -10.48 7.98
N ARG A 52 49.03 -9.21 7.63
CA ARG A 52 48.08 -8.09 7.78
C ARG A 52 47.12 -7.96 6.59
N GLY A 53 47.19 -8.86 5.60
CA GLY A 53 46.35 -8.82 4.40
C GLY A 53 46.81 -7.81 3.34
N HIS A 54 48.05 -7.33 3.40
CA HIS A 54 48.65 -6.47 2.37
C HIS A 54 49.42 -7.30 1.33
N HIS A 55 49.72 -6.67 0.19
CA HIS A 55 50.51 -7.29 -0.88
C HIS A 55 51.95 -7.57 -0.43
N ALA A 56 52.56 -8.60 -1.02
CA ALA A 56 53.94 -8.98 -0.74
C ALA A 56 54.96 -7.94 -1.22
N HIS A 57 54.74 -7.38 -2.42
CA HIS A 57 55.58 -6.36 -3.04
C HIS A 57 54.87 -5.02 -3.08
N ASP A 58 55.60 -3.92 -3.00
CA ASP A 58 55.11 -2.54 -2.96
C ASP A 58 54.51 -2.09 -4.31
N ASN A 59 53.39 -2.69 -4.67
CA ASN A 59 52.67 -2.40 -5.91
C ASN A 59 51.52 -1.45 -5.61
N ASP A 60 51.40 -0.37 -6.38
CA ASP A 60 50.30 0.59 -6.26
C ASP A 60 48.94 -0.10 -6.50
N PRO A 61 48.07 -0.20 -5.48
CA PRO A 61 46.75 -0.82 -5.63
C PRO A 61 45.84 -0.03 -6.58
N TRP A 62 46.13 1.25 -6.80
CA TRP A 62 45.33 2.15 -7.61
C TRP A 62 46.00 2.56 -8.92
N ALA A 63 46.93 1.72 -9.42
CA ALA A 63 47.54 1.94 -10.72
C ALA A 63 46.45 2.20 -11.79
N ASN A 64 46.52 3.37 -12.43
CA ASN A 64 45.52 3.78 -13.42
C ASN A 64 45.46 2.77 -14.56
N TYR A 65 44.27 2.24 -14.84
CA TYR A 65 44.05 1.36 -15.98
C TYR A 65 44.25 2.16 -17.29
N THR A 66 45.45 2.08 -17.83
CA THR A 66 45.75 2.65 -19.14
C THR A 66 45.24 1.67 -20.20
N ALA A 67 44.06 1.94 -20.75
CA ALA A 67 43.51 1.25 -21.91
C ALA A 67 44.30 1.60 -23.21
N GLY A 68 45.62 1.51 -23.15
CA GLY A 68 46.58 2.05 -24.12
C GLY A 68 46.53 1.40 -25.50
N LEU A 69 45.79 0.31 -25.67
CA LEU A 69 45.72 -0.41 -26.95
C LEU A 69 44.39 -0.22 -27.70
N ALA A 70 43.33 0.23 -27.03
CA ALA A 70 41.97 0.16 -27.61
C ALA A 70 41.40 1.50 -28.09
N LYS A 71 41.90 2.65 -27.62
CA LYS A 71 41.28 3.96 -27.91
C LYS A 71 41.88 4.72 -29.10
N SER A 72 43.04 4.32 -29.62
CA SER A 72 43.79 5.14 -30.59
C SER A 72 43.42 4.90 -32.06
N LYS A 73 42.62 3.88 -32.37
CA LYS A 73 42.12 3.64 -33.73
C LYS A 73 40.60 3.50 -33.66
N LEU A 74 39.89 4.61 -33.91
CA LEU A 74 38.50 4.49 -34.35
C LEU A 74 38.50 3.65 -35.62
N ALA A 75 37.68 2.61 -35.68
CA ALA A 75 37.51 1.86 -36.91
C ALA A 75 36.70 2.71 -37.90
N ASP A 76 37.31 3.06 -39.03
CA ASP A 76 36.63 3.81 -40.11
C ASP A 76 35.51 3.00 -40.78
N PHE A 77 35.53 1.67 -40.59
CA PHE A 77 34.58 0.72 -41.16
C PHE A 77 33.83 -0.06 -40.09
N GLN A 78 32.67 -0.58 -40.48
CA GLN A 78 31.91 -1.52 -39.67
C GLN A 78 32.73 -2.81 -39.45
N ILE A 79 32.58 -3.41 -38.27
CA ILE A 79 33.25 -4.67 -37.92
C ILE A 79 32.73 -5.85 -38.76
N SER A 80 31.52 -5.74 -39.31
CA SER A 80 30.89 -6.75 -40.17
C SER A 80 30.21 -6.11 -41.37
N ASP A 81 30.42 -6.69 -42.55
CA ASP A 81 29.79 -6.28 -43.82
C ASP A 81 28.61 -7.20 -44.18
N ALA A 82 27.90 -7.71 -43.17
CA ALA A 82 26.73 -8.54 -43.40
C ALA A 82 25.64 -7.71 -44.10
N PRO A 83 25.08 -8.18 -45.24
CA PRO A 83 24.08 -7.41 -45.96
C PRO A 83 22.82 -7.24 -45.11
N LEU A 84 22.26 -6.03 -45.11
CA LEU A 84 21.03 -5.73 -44.38
C LEU A 84 19.86 -6.55 -44.93
N MET A 85 19.03 -7.07 -44.03
CA MET A 85 17.82 -7.79 -44.42
C MET A 85 16.82 -6.84 -45.09
N LYS A 86 16.02 -7.36 -46.04
CA LYS A 86 14.96 -6.59 -46.73
C LYS A 86 13.98 -5.90 -45.77
N ALA A 87 13.78 -6.46 -44.58
CA ALA A 87 12.92 -5.90 -43.54
C ALA A 87 13.39 -4.54 -43.00
N ALA A 88 14.67 -4.18 -43.16
CA ALA A 88 15.17 -2.86 -42.78
C ALA A 88 14.71 -1.75 -43.73
N TYR A 89 14.36 -2.11 -44.97
CA TYR A 89 13.99 -1.17 -46.03
C TYR A 89 12.48 -1.12 -46.32
N ILE A 90 11.73 -2.12 -45.87
CA ILE A 90 10.29 -2.27 -46.14
C ILE A 90 9.51 -2.00 -44.85
N PRO A 91 8.30 -1.41 -44.91
CA PRO A 91 7.43 -1.24 -43.75
C PRO A 91 7.22 -2.52 -42.94
N SER A 92 7.02 -2.36 -41.64
CA SER A 92 7.03 -3.49 -40.72
C SER A 92 5.82 -4.43 -40.91
N ARG A 93 6.09 -5.74 -40.97
CA ARG A 93 5.03 -6.76 -41.18
C ARG A 93 4.11 -6.89 -39.96
N SER A 94 4.63 -6.65 -38.76
CA SER A 94 3.88 -6.69 -37.51
C SER A 94 2.83 -5.59 -37.47
N GLU A 95 3.21 -4.35 -37.77
CA GLU A 95 2.30 -3.20 -37.86
C GLU A 95 1.21 -3.43 -38.90
N GLY A 96 1.58 -3.94 -40.09
CA GLY A 96 0.61 -4.29 -41.12
C GLY A 96 -0.45 -5.31 -40.66
N ARG A 97 -0.09 -6.27 -39.80
CA ARG A 97 -1.07 -7.21 -39.19
C ARG A 97 -1.98 -6.51 -38.20
N THR A 98 -1.44 -5.61 -37.38
CA THR A 98 -2.20 -4.84 -36.38
C THR A 98 -3.20 -3.91 -37.05
N VAL A 99 -2.77 -3.16 -38.07
CA VAL A 99 -3.64 -2.28 -38.86
C VAL A 99 -4.79 -3.07 -39.50
N LYS A 100 -4.50 -4.24 -40.10
CA LYS A 100 -5.55 -5.10 -40.66
C LYS A 100 -6.55 -5.59 -39.62
N ARG A 101 -6.09 -5.91 -38.40
CA ARG A 101 -6.96 -6.33 -37.29
C ARG A 101 -7.88 -5.19 -36.85
N ILE A 102 -7.33 -3.98 -36.67
CA ILE A 102 -8.09 -2.79 -36.31
C ILE A 102 -9.11 -2.46 -37.40
N ALA A 103 -8.70 -2.45 -38.67
CA ALA A 103 -9.60 -2.22 -39.80
C ALA A 103 -10.70 -3.28 -39.93
N ALA A 104 -10.44 -4.53 -39.53
CA ALA A 104 -11.47 -5.56 -39.46
C ALA A 104 -12.46 -5.34 -38.30
N ALA A 105 -11.97 -4.90 -37.13
CA ALA A 105 -12.82 -4.55 -35.99
C ALA A 105 -13.74 -3.36 -36.30
N ILE A 106 -13.20 -2.31 -36.94
CA ILE A 106 -14.00 -1.16 -37.40
C ILE A 106 -15.08 -1.62 -38.39
N ARG A 107 -14.73 -2.47 -39.37
CA ARG A 107 -15.70 -2.99 -40.35
C ARG A 107 -16.79 -3.85 -39.72
N ARG A 108 -16.50 -4.55 -38.62
CA ARG A 108 -17.51 -5.33 -37.87
C ARG A 108 -18.37 -4.46 -36.94
N GLY A 109 -17.99 -3.20 -36.71
CA GLY A 109 -18.63 -2.34 -35.72
C GLY A 109 -18.20 -2.63 -34.27
N ASP A 110 -17.14 -3.43 -34.07
CA ASP A 110 -16.59 -3.68 -32.73
C ASP A 110 -15.84 -2.45 -32.17
N LEU A 111 -15.38 -1.58 -33.07
CA LEU A 111 -14.54 -0.42 -32.75
C LEU A 111 -15.05 0.80 -33.52
N ASP A 112 -15.64 1.75 -32.80
CA ASP A 112 -16.03 3.05 -33.36
C ASP A 112 -14.97 4.10 -33.06
N PRO A 113 -14.20 4.56 -34.08
CA PRO A 113 -13.07 5.45 -33.85
C PRO A 113 -13.49 6.80 -33.26
N GLU A 114 -14.69 7.29 -33.58
CA GLU A 114 -15.20 8.55 -33.04
C GLU A 114 -15.58 8.43 -31.55
N LEU A 115 -16.20 7.31 -31.16
CA LEU A 115 -16.57 7.05 -29.76
C LEU A 115 -15.32 6.83 -28.89
N ASP A 116 -14.33 6.11 -29.41
CA ASP A 116 -13.08 5.90 -28.69
C ASP A 116 -12.23 7.17 -28.59
N ALA A 117 -12.28 8.06 -29.59
CA ALA A 117 -11.67 9.38 -29.50
C ALA A 117 -12.32 10.22 -28.40
N LYS A 118 -13.67 10.22 -28.31
CA LYS A 118 -14.42 10.91 -27.25
C LYS A 118 -14.10 10.33 -25.85
N ARG A 119 -13.99 8.99 -25.74
CA ARG A 119 -13.60 8.32 -24.48
C ARG A 119 -12.19 8.69 -24.03
N LYS A 120 -11.23 8.82 -24.95
CA LYS A 120 -9.84 9.20 -24.64
C LYS A 120 -9.66 10.69 -24.36
N ALA A 121 -10.50 11.53 -24.95
CA ALA A 121 -10.52 12.97 -24.70
C ALA A 121 -11.12 13.31 -23.33
N ALA A 122 -11.98 12.46 -22.78
CA ALA A 122 -12.38 12.54 -21.39
C ALA A 122 -11.16 12.26 -20.49
N LEU A 123 -10.93 13.15 -19.52
CA LEU A 123 -9.78 13.13 -18.62
C LEU A 123 -9.69 11.77 -17.89
N PRO A 124 -8.48 11.21 -17.64
CA PRO A 124 -8.31 9.90 -16.96
C PRO A 124 -8.82 9.82 -15.50
N GLY A 125 -9.54 10.82 -15.00
CA GLY A 125 -10.29 10.80 -13.75
C GLY A 125 -11.79 10.54 -13.91
N ASP A 126 -12.34 10.68 -15.11
CA ASP A 126 -13.77 10.53 -15.39
C ASP A 126 -14.09 9.09 -15.81
N LYS A 127 -13.94 8.14 -14.89
CA LYS A 127 -14.47 6.77 -15.05
C LYS A 127 -16.01 6.70 -15.02
N GLN A 128 -16.69 7.80 -15.33
CA GLN A 128 -18.14 7.94 -15.46
C GLN A 128 -18.48 8.18 -16.95
N LEU A 129 -18.14 7.19 -17.78
CA LEU A 129 -18.33 7.23 -19.24
C LEU A 129 -19.39 6.22 -19.72
N VAL A 130 -20.30 5.83 -18.83
CA VAL A 130 -21.70 6.05 -19.16
C VAL A 130 -21.97 7.41 -18.54
N PRO A 131 -22.49 8.44 -19.24
CA PRO A 131 -23.17 9.47 -18.49
C PRO A 131 -24.18 8.68 -17.66
N GLU A 132 -24.02 8.60 -16.34
CA GLU A 132 -25.18 8.38 -15.51
C GLU A 132 -26.09 9.49 -15.96
N GLN A 133 -27.02 9.18 -16.84
CA GLN A 133 -27.98 10.13 -17.33
C GLN A 133 -28.79 10.42 -16.07
N ARG A 134 -28.34 11.46 -15.34
CA ARG A 134 -28.97 11.93 -14.13
C ARG A 134 -30.23 12.62 -14.62
N TYR A 135 -31.24 11.79 -14.83
CA TYR A 135 -32.56 12.27 -15.14
C TYR A 135 -33.16 12.81 -13.85
N ASP A 136 -33.71 14.00 -13.92
CA ASP A 136 -34.65 14.42 -12.89
C ASP A 136 -35.87 13.52 -12.99
N VAL A 137 -36.05 12.64 -12.01
CA VAL A 137 -37.20 11.72 -11.92
C VAL A 137 -38.45 12.48 -11.47
N TRP A 138 -38.29 13.71 -10.98
CA TRP A 138 -39.35 14.53 -10.40
C TRP A 138 -39.94 15.58 -11.33
N MET A 139 -39.67 15.51 -12.66
CA MET A 139 -40.22 16.37 -13.72
C MET A 139 -41.61 16.93 -13.37
N ASP A 140 -41.85 18.21 -13.68
CA ASP A 140 -43.07 18.98 -13.36
C ASP A 140 -44.32 18.10 -13.28
N ARG A 141 -44.67 17.74 -12.03
CA ARG A 141 -45.72 16.77 -11.70
C ARG A 141 -47.11 17.18 -12.17
N ASP A 142 -47.23 18.35 -12.77
CA ASP A 142 -48.45 18.88 -13.38
C ASP A 142 -48.95 18.01 -14.56
N ILE A 143 -48.09 17.15 -15.13
CA ILE A 143 -48.43 16.27 -16.27
C ILE A 143 -48.96 14.90 -15.82
N LEU A 144 -48.56 14.42 -14.63
CA LEU A 144 -49.06 13.17 -14.07
C LEU A 144 -50.37 13.45 -13.34
N ASP A 145 -51.46 13.29 -14.07
CA ASP A 145 -52.84 13.42 -13.60
C ASP A 145 -53.03 12.72 -12.24
N VAL A 146 -52.85 13.50 -11.17
CA VAL A 146 -52.83 13.05 -9.76
C VAL A 146 -54.16 12.36 -9.41
N ALA A 147 -55.19 12.57 -10.22
CA ALA A 147 -56.49 11.90 -10.17
C ALA A 147 -56.42 10.39 -10.47
N GLN A 148 -55.49 9.92 -11.32
CA GLN A 148 -55.34 8.48 -11.64
C GLN A 148 -54.59 7.70 -10.55
N MET A 149 -53.61 8.31 -9.87
CA MET A 149 -52.90 7.69 -8.72
C MET A 149 -53.74 7.64 -7.43
N LYS A 150 -54.81 8.45 -7.32
CA LYS A 150 -55.69 8.51 -6.14
C LYS A 150 -56.60 7.30 -5.95
N ARG A 151 -56.59 6.32 -6.84
CA ARG A 151 -57.40 5.11 -6.72
C ARG A 151 -56.57 4.02 -6.03
N SER A 152 -56.81 3.85 -4.72
CA SER A 152 -56.45 2.69 -3.86
C SER A 152 -55.29 2.80 -2.86
N TYR A 153 -54.55 3.90 -2.75
CA TYR A 153 -53.55 4.05 -1.68
C TYR A 153 -54.00 5.06 -0.63
N LEU A 154 -54.42 4.56 0.54
CA LEU A 154 -54.50 5.40 1.74
C LEU A 154 -53.10 5.93 2.03
N SER A 155 -52.96 7.26 2.05
CA SER A 155 -51.70 7.90 2.43
C SER A 155 -51.22 7.36 3.77
N ALA A 156 -49.90 7.23 3.91
CA ALA A 156 -49.32 6.97 5.22
C ALA A 156 -49.76 8.08 6.19
N PRO A 157 -50.09 7.74 7.45
CA PRO A 157 -50.33 8.77 8.45
C PRO A 157 -49.08 9.65 8.56
N GLY A 158 -49.25 10.97 8.56
CA GLY A 158 -48.15 11.90 8.77
C GLY A 158 -47.58 11.79 10.19
N MET A 159 -46.35 12.26 10.39
CA MET A 159 -45.85 12.47 11.75
C MET A 159 -46.66 13.59 12.42
N ARG A 160 -46.92 13.45 13.72
CA ARG A 160 -47.50 14.55 14.49
C ARG A 160 -46.52 15.71 14.51
N LEU A 161 -47.07 16.92 14.54
CA LEU A 161 -46.26 18.12 14.71
C LEU A 161 -45.62 18.08 16.12
N PRO A 162 -44.37 18.54 16.27
CA PRO A 162 -43.71 18.55 17.57
C PRO A 162 -44.47 19.46 18.53
N GLY A 163 -44.67 18.97 19.76
CA GLY A 163 -45.39 19.68 20.83
C GLY A 163 -44.48 20.51 21.74
N HIS A 164 -45.08 21.29 22.65
CA HIS A 164 -44.32 22.05 23.65
C HIS A 164 -43.58 21.16 24.66
N ALA A 165 -44.11 19.96 24.94
CA ALA A 165 -43.50 18.99 25.84
C ALA A 165 -42.16 18.44 25.33
N GLU A 166 -41.98 18.38 24.00
CA GLU A 166 -40.76 17.89 23.32
C GLU A 166 -39.65 18.95 23.25
N SER A 167 -39.94 20.18 23.65
CA SER A 167 -38.94 21.25 23.70
C SER A 167 -37.85 20.90 24.72
N PHE A 168 -36.62 21.33 24.46
CA PHE A 168 -35.51 21.17 25.42
C PHE A 168 -35.73 21.98 26.72
N ASN A 169 -36.56 23.02 26.65
CA ASN A 169 -36.92 23.88 27.77
C ASN A 169 -38.43 24.14 27.75
N PRO A 170 -39.23 23.13 28.14
CA PRO A 170 -40.68 23.26 28.21
C PRO A 170 -41.08 24.16 29.38
N PRO A 171 -42.29 24.75 29.35
CA PRO A 171 -42.82 25.47 30.51
C PRO A 171 -42.95 24.52 31.73
N PRO A 172 -42.86 25.05 32.96
CA PRO A 172 -42.78 24.23 34.18
C PRO A 172 -43.99 23.33 34.41
N GLU A 173 -45.14 23.64 33.80
CA GLU A 173 -46.37 22.84 33.84
C GLU A 173 -46.18 21.44 33.23
N TYR A 174 -45.27 21.27 32.28
CA TYR A 174 -44.99 19.98 31.65
C TYR A 174 -43.95 19.16 32.41
N ILE A 175 -43.25 19.74 33.38
CA ILE A 175 -42.22 19.04 34.15
C ILE A 175 -42.92 18.22 35.23
N PRO A 176 -42.85 16.88 35.19
CA PRO A 176 -43.58 16.04 36.12
C PRO A 176 -43.08 16.20 37.55
N THR A 177 -44.00 16.18 38.49
CA THR A 177 -43.70 16.13 39.92
C THR A 177 -43.17 14.75 40.31
N LYS A 178 -42.52 14.65 41.48
CA LYS A 178 -41.94 13.38 41.97
C LYS A 178 -42.96 12.25 42.11
N LYS A 179 -44.23 12.58 42.41
CA LYS A 179 -45.32 11.62 42.52
C LYS A 179 -45.71 11.07 41.15
N GLU A 180 -45.90 11.96 40.19
CA GLU A 180 -46.23 11.60 38.80
C GLU A 180 -45.12 10.77 38.14
N LEU A 181 -43.85 11.06 38.45
CA LEU A 181 -42.70 10.26 38.03
C LEU A 181 -42.75 8.81 38.54
N ALA A 182 -43.22 8.59 39.77
CA ALA A 182 -43.38 7.24 40.32
C ALA A 182 -44.53 6.51 39.60
N GLU A 183 -45.67 7.17 39.45
CA GLU A 183 -46.83 6.65 38.70
C GLU A 183 -46.50 6.41 37.21
N TRP A 184 -45.56 7.17 36.64
CA TRP A 184 -45.07 6.99 35.28
C TRP A 184 -44.28 5.69 35.13
N GLY A 185 -43.48 5.35 36.13
CA GLY A 185 -42.71 4.10 36.16
C GLY A 185 -43.58 2.86 36.34
N GLU A 186 -44.69 2.98 37.07
CA GLU A 186 -45.66 1.89 37.29
C GLU A 186 -46.55 1.64 36.07
N ARG A 187 -46.84 2.66 35.27
CA ARG A 187 -47.63 2.53 34.04
C ARG A 187 -46.86 1.78 32.95
N GLU A 188 -47.60 0.93 32.22
CA GLU A 188 -47.10 0.29 31.00
C GLU A 188 -46.77 1.32 29.92
N GLU A 189 -45.88 0.96 28.98
CA GLU A 189 -45.39 1.90 27.97
C GLU A 189 -46.52 2.45 27.08
N GLU A 190 -47.53 1.63 26.75
CA GLU A 190 -48.62 1.97 25.84
C GLU A 190 -49.66 2.92 26.47
N ASP A 191 -49.82 2.89 27.79
CA ASP A 191 -50.79 3.72 28.53
C ASP A 191 -50.20 5.07 28.99
N ARG A 192 -48.92 5.32 28.69
CA ARG A 192 -48.26 6.58 29.06
C ARG A 192 -48.74 7.72 28.16
N PRO A 193 -48.94 8.93 28.71
CA PRO A 193 -49.31 10.11 27.90
C PRO A 193 -48.26 10.50 26.84
N TYR A 194 -46.98 10.23 27.13
CA TYR A 194 -45.85 10.52 26.26
C TYR A 194 -44.91 9.31 26.23
N ASP A 195 -44.17 9.15 25.14
CA ASP A 195 -43.14 8.10 25.02
C ASP A 195 -41.87 8.45 25.82
N PHE A 196 -41.72 9.72 26.19
CA PHE A 196 -40.58 10.25 26.93
C PHE A 196 -41.02 11.04 28.17
N THR A 197 -40.10 11.26 29.10
CA THR A 197 -40.33 12.11 30.26
C THR A 197 -39.86 13.54 29.96
N PRO A 198 -40.74 14.56 29.99
CA PRO A 198 -40.34 15.94 29.74
C PRO A 198 -39.30 16.41 30.76
N THR A 199 -38.21 16.98 30.28
CA THR A 199 -37.12 17.51 31.12
C THR A 199 -36.70 18.89 30.64
N ALA A 200 -36.40 19.79 31.57
CA ALA A 200 -35.96 21.14 31.25
C ALA A 200 -34.45 21.28 31.37
N PHE A 201 -33.81 21.73 30.29
CA PHE A 201 -32.40 22.05 30.25
C PHE A 201 -32.21 23.55 30.06
N GLY A 202 -31.54 24.22 31.02
CA GLY A 202 -31.33 25.67 30.93
C GLY A 202 -30.38 26.12 29.80
N LYS A 203 -29.61 25.21 29.18
CA LYS A 203 -28.70 25.50 28.06
C LYS A 203 -28.67 24.34 27.08
N PHE A 204 -28.63 24.64 25.77
CA PHE A 204 -28.60 23.64 24.71
C PHE A 204 -27.42 22.65 24.82
N ARG A 205 -26.25 23.12 25.25
CA ARG A 205 -25.05 22.28 25.43
C ARG A 205 -25.17 21.20 26.51
N ARG A 206 -26.18 21.29 27.38
CA ARG A 206 -26.42 20.30 28.45
C ARG A 206 -27.38 19.20 28.03
N ILE A 207 -27.96 19.27 26.82
CA ILE A 207 -28.91 18.27 26.34
C ILE A 207 -28.15 16.95 26.13
N PRO A 208 -28.54 15.87 26.82
CA PRO A 208 -27.96 14.55 26.60
C PRO A 208 -28.42 13.96 25.26
N ALA A 209 -27.71 12.96 24.78
CA ALA A 209 -28.21 12.14 23.68
C ALA A 209 -29.50 11.42 24.11
N TYR A 210 -30.55 11.54 23.30
CA TYR A 210 -31.83 10.89 23.58
C TYR A 210 -31.71 9.37 23.37
N LYS A 211 -31.98 8.59 24.43
CA LYS A 211 -31.72 7.14 24.44
C LYS A 211 -32.68 6.36 23.54
N ASP A 212 -33.96 6.74 23.53
CA ASP A 212 -35.00 5.96 22.87
C ASP A 212 -35.26 6.38 21.41
N PHE A 213 -34.43 7.28 20.87
CA PHE A 213 -34.56 7.79 19.49
C PHE A 213 -34.68 6.67 18.45
N ILE A 214 -33.79 5.68 18.53
CA ILE A 214 -33.76 4.56 17.58
C ILE A 214 -35.03 3.71 17.72
N MET A 215 -35.46 3.47 18.96
CA MET A 215 -36.65 2.66 19.24
C MET A 215 -37.92 3.34 18.74
N GLU A 216 -38.08 4.64 18.94
CA GLU A 216 -39.21 5.41 18.39
C GLU A 216 -39.25 5.34 16.86
N ARG A 217 -38.12 5.58 16.18
CA ARG A 217 -38.09 5.53 14.70
C ARG A 217 -38.37 4.11 14.20
N PHE A 218 -37.88 3.09 14.90
CA PHE A 218 -38.14 1.70 14.57
C PHE A 218 -39.62 1.34 14.74
N LYS A 219 -40.23 1.66 15.90
CA LYS A 219 -41.67 1.48 16.16
C LYS A 219 -42.50 2.20 15.09
N ARG A 220 -42.12 3.42 14.71
CA ARG A 220 -42.79 4.16 13.64
C ARG A 220 -42.72 3.47 12.27
N CYS A 221 -41.59 2.86 11.92
CA CYS A 221 -41.45 2.07 10.70
C CYS A 221 -42.34 0.82 10.73
N LEU A 222 -42.44 0.16 11.90
CA LEU A 222 -43.36 -0.96 12.10
C LEU A 222 -44.82 -0.51 11.97
N ASP A 223 -45.20 0.63 12.55
CA ASP A 223 -46.55 1.18 12.43
C ASP A 223 -46.92 1.50 10.97
N LEU A 224 -45.95 2.01 10.19
CA LEU A 224 -46.17 2.26 8.77
C LEU A 224 -46.43 0.99 7.96
N TYR A 225 -45.79 -0.11 8.36
CA TYR A 225 -45.79 -1.36 7.62
C TYR A 225 -46.88 -2.34 8.06
N LEU A 226 -47.07 -2.51 9.37
CA LEU A 226 -47.92 -3.54 9.96
C LEU A 226 -49.32 -3.05 10.34
N CYS A 227 -49.47 -1.79 10.78
CA CYS A 227 -50.76 -1.34 11.29
C CYS A 227 -51.76 -1.06 10.16
N PRO A 228 -53.00 -1.57 10.25
CA PRO A 228 -54.02 -1.32 9.24
C PRO A 228 -54.41 0.16 9.21
N ARG A 229 -54.52 0.72 8.00
CA ARG A 229 -54.88 2.13 7.79
C ARG A 229 -56.39 2.22 7.51
N ILE A 230 -57.08 3.07 8.25
CA ILE A 230 -58.53 3.29 8.13
C ILE A 230 -58.79 4.79 7.99
N VAL A 231 -59.56 5.20 6.97
CA VAL A 231 -60.09 6.56 6.89
C VAL A 231 -61.33 6.62 7.77
N ARG A 232 -61.25 7.35 8.89
CA ARG A 232 -62.44 7.68 9.68
C ARG A 232 -63.19 8.81 8.94
N LYS A 233 -64.46 8.57 8.63
CA LYS A 233 -65.38 9.59 8.12
C LYS A 233 -65.80 10.53 9.26
#